data_AF-A0A8X8IX37-F1
#
_entry.id   AF-A0A8X8IX37-F1
#
_cell.length_a   1.000
_cell.length_b   1.000
_cell.length_c   1.000
_cell.angle_alpha   90.00
_cell.angle_beta   90.00
_cell.angle_gamma   90.00
#
_symmetry.space_group_name_H-M   'P 1'
#
loop_
_entity.id
_entity.type
_entity.pdbx_description
1 polymer ?
#
loop_
_entity_poly.entity_id
_entity_poly.type
_entity_poly.pdbx_seq_one_letter_code
_entity_poly.pdbx_strand_id
1 'polypeptide(L)'
;MTQKNSLFKGQQKRKTVPPNRHGKTPHIRKGKRFVKPSKVTEEMDADRELSKFINNCNEIKAATAANKEGGQLSIVKPPTETASAAKK
;
A
#
# COMPACT_ATOMS: atom_id res chain seq x y z
N MET A 1 5.77 46.62 -1.52
CA MET A 1 4.66 45.72 -1.89
C MET A 1 5.26 44.45 -2.52
N THR A 2 5.68 43.49 -1.71
CA THR A 2 6.40 42.29 -2.17
C THR A 2 5.40 41.20 -2.57
N GLN A 3 5.45 40.78 -3.85
CA GLN A 3 4.59 39.72 -4.39
C GLN A 3 4.90 38.39 -3.71
N LYS A 4 3.85 37.66 -3.33
CA LYS A 4 3.93 36.38 -2.64
C LYS A 4 4.60 35.34 -3.56
N ASN A 5 5.84 34.97 -3.23
CA ASN A 5 6.68 34.01 -3.97
C ASN A 5 6.05 32.64 -4.25
N SER A 6 4.88 32.32 -3.66
CA SER A 6 4.19 31.03 -3.81
C SER A 6 3.14 30.98 -4.93
N LEU A 7 3.03 32.03 -5.76
CA LEU A 7 2.00 32.15 -6.80
C LEU A 7 2.49 31.77 -8.21
N PHE A 8 3.74 31.35 -8.36
CA PHE A 8 4.28 30.97 -9.67
C PHE A 8 3.57 29.72 -10.22
N LYS A 9 3.04 29.84 -11.44
CA LYS A 9 2.56 28.71 -12.24
C LYS A 9 3.73 27.73 -12.44
N GLY A 10 3.51 26.45 -12.11
CA GLY A 10 4.50 25.38 -12.29
C GLY A 10 5.08 24.80 -11.00
N GLN A 11 4.92 25.45 -9.84
CA GLN A 11 5.31 24.82 -8.58
C GLN A 11 4.33 23.71 -8.19
N GLN A 12 4.85 22.49 -8.02
CA GLN A 12 4.08 21.37 -7.50
C GLN A 12 3.67 21.65 -6.05
N LYS A 13 2.40 22.01 -5.85
CA LYS A 13 1.82 22.13 -4.52
C LYS A 13 1.71 20.74 -3.89
N ARG A 14 2.67 20.39 -3.02
CA ARG A 14 2.55 19.19 -2.20
C ARG A 14 1.39 19.38 -1.24
N LYS A 15 0.36 18.52 -1.33
CA LYS A 15 -0.79 18.55 -0.43
C LYS A 15 -0.35 18.08 0.95
N THR A 16 0.14 19.00 1.79
CA THR A 16 0.47 18.74 3.19
C THR A 16 -0.82 18.65 4.02
N VAL A 17 -0.86 17.75 5.00
CA VAL A 17 -2.03 17.60 5.88
C VAL A 17 -2.15 18.87 6.74
N PRO A 18 -3.34 19.52 6.79
CA PRO A 18 -3.51 20.73 7.57
C PRO A 18 -3.30 20.46 9.07
N PRO A 19 -2.63 21.36 9.80
CA PRO A 19 -2.40 21.22 11.24
C PRO A 19 -3.73 21.30 12.01
N ASN A 20 -3.75 20.74 13.23
CA ASN A 20 -4.91 20.84 14.13
C ASN A 20 -5.09 22.31 14.61
N ARG A 21 -6.21 22.63 15.28
CA ARG A 21 -6.53 23.97 15.82
C ARG A 21 -5.40 24.63 16.64
N HIS A 22 -4.50 23.83 17.23
CA HIS A 22 -3.35 24.31 17.99
C HIS A 22 -2.02 24.27 17.21
N GLY A 23 -2.05 24.21 15.88
CA GLY A 23 -0.85 24.21 15.03
C GLY A 23 -0.04 22.90 15.04
N LYS A 24 -0.35 21.97 15.94
CA LYS A 24 0.34 20.67 16.02
C LYS A 24 -0.04 19.79 14.84
N THR A 25 0.96 19.11 14.26
CA THR A 25 0.70 18.05 13.29
C THR A 25 -0.11 16.96 14.00
N PRO A 26 -1.25 16.52 13.43
CA PRO A 26 -2.04 15.46 14.05
C PRO A 26 -1.17 14.21 14.11
N HIS A 27 -0.78 13.82 15.33
CA HIS A 27 0.21 12.77 15.56
C HIS A 27 -0.18 11.49 14.81
N ILE A 28 -1.47 11.11 14.87
CA ILE A 28 -2.01 9.97 14.13
C ILE A 28 -3.51 10.23 13.94
N ARG A 29 -4.00 10.39 12.71
CA ARG A 29 -5.45 10.36 12.44
C ARG A 29 -5.92 8.90 12.50
N LYS A 30 -7.03 8.61 13.16
CA LYS A 30 -7.69 7.28 13.13
C LYS A 30 -7.89 6.88 11.66
N GLY A 31 -7.46 5.68 11.28
CA GLY A 31 -7.33 5.26 9.87
C GLY A 31 -6.01 5.66 9.21
N LYS A 32 -4.90 5.58 9.98
CA LYS A 32 -3.52 5.91 9.59
C LYS A 32 -3.27 5.43 8.15
N ARG A 33 -3.10 6.40 7.24
CA ARG A 33 -2.83 6.13 5.81
C ARG A 33 -1.68 5.13 5.73
N PHE A 34 -1.82 4.11 4.87
CA PHE A 34 -0.70 3.26 4.48
C PHE A 34 0.37 4.16 3.84
N VAL A 35 1.33 4.61 4.65
CA VAL A 35 2.50 5.33 4.17
C VAL A 35 3.50 4.25 3.82
N LYS A 36 3.80 4.12 2.53
CA LYS A 36 4.85 3.22 2.08
C LYS A 36 6.13 3.56 2.84
N PRO A 37 6.82 2.56 3.42
CA PRO A 37 8.07 2.80 4.11
C PRO A 37 9.06 3.45 3.14
N SER A 38 9.82 4.44 3.61
CA SER A 38 10.80 5.15 2.77
C SER A 38 12.02 4.29 2.44
N LYS A 39 12.26 3.24 3.21
CA LYS A 39 13.31 2.24 3.01
C LYS A 39 12.70 0.86 3.21
N VAL A 40 12.91 -0.04 2.27
CA VAL A 40 12.54 -1.45 2.42
C VAL A 40 13.78 -2.16 2.96
N THR A 41 13.64 -2.87 4.07
CA THR A 41 14.70 -3.71 4.64
C THR A 41 14.49 -5.16 4.20
N GLU A 42 15.56 -5.95 4.20
CA GLU A 42 15.50 -7.38 3.81
C GLU A 42 14.51 -8.17 4.67
N GLU A 43 14.41 -7.85 5.97
CA GLU A 43 13.42 -8.43 6.89
C GLU A 43 11.98 -8.16 6.43
N MET A 44 11.69 -6.94 5.94
CA MET A 44 10.35 -6.60 5.45
C MET A 44 9.98 -7.36 4.17
N ASP A 45 10.96 -7.65 3.33
CA ASP A 45 10.74 -8.46 2.13
C ASP A 45 10.51 -9.93 2.49
N ALA A 46 11.28 -10.48 3.44
CA ALA A 46 11.06 -11.83 3.98
C ALA A 46 9.67 -11.97 4.61
N ASP A 47 9.24 -10.99 5.42
CA ASP A 47 7.89 -10.96 6.01
C ASP A 47 6.79 -10.90 4.94
N ARG A 48 7.04 -10.19 3.84
CA ARG A 48 6.11 -10.08 2.72
C ARG A 48 6.00 -11.40 1.96
N GLU A 49 7.10 -12.11 1.77
CA GLU A 49 7.12 -13.44 1.15
C GLU A 49 6.42 -14.48 2.03
N LEU A 50 6.69 -14.46 3.34
CA LEU A 50 6.01 -15.30 4.32
C LEU A 50 4.50 -15.07 4.31
N SER A 51 4.07 -13.80 4.29
CA SER A 51 2.65 -13.44 4.22
C SER A 51 1.98 -13.94 2.93
N LYS A 52 2.67 -13.81 1.78
CA LYS A 52 2.17 -14.35 0.49
C LYS A 52 2.01 -15.87 0.55
N PHE A 53 2.99 -16.58 1.13
CA PHE A 53 2.94 -18.03 1.28
C PHE A 53 1.75 -18.46 2.15
N ILE A 54 1.57 -17.82 3.31
CA ILE A 54 0.45 -18.11 4.22
C ILE A 54 -0.90 -17.90 3.52
N ASN A 55 -1.05 -16.78 2.80
CA ASN A 55 -2.30 -16.49 2.07
C ASN A 55 -2.60 -17.55 1.01
N ASN A 56 -1.60 -17.93 0.21
CA ASN A 56 -1.77 -18.98 -0.80
C ASN A 56 -2.18 -20.32 -0.16
N CYS A 57 -1.55 -20.71 0.96
CA CYS A 57 -1.94 -21.91 1.68
C CYS A 57 -3.39 -21.85 2.21
N ASN A 58 -3.82 -20.70 2.73
CA ASN A 58 -5.18 -20.52 3.23
C ASN A 58 -6.21 -20.55 2.10
N GLU A 59 -5.91 -19.90 0.97
CA GLU A 59 -6.75 -19.93 -0.23
C GLU A 59 -6.93 -21.35 -0.77
N ILE A 60 -5.84 -22.12 -0.88
CA ILE A 60 -5.90 -23.53 -1.32
C ILE A 60 -6.74 -24.35 -0.35
N LYS A 61 -6.52 -24.22 0.96
CA LYS A 61 -7.29 -24.95 1.98
C LYS A 61 -8.78 -24.65 1.88
N ALA A 62 -9.16 -23.38 1.72
CA ALA A 62 -10.54 -22.97 1.56
C ALA A 62 -11.16 -23.52 0.27
N ALA A 63 -10.43 -23.46 -0.85
CA ALA A 63 -10.89 -24.03 -2.12
C ALA A 63 -11.08 -25.55 -2.04
N THR A 64 -10.16 -26.28 -1.39
CA THR A 64 -10.29 -27.73 -1.20
C THR A 64 -11.49 -28.07 -0.32
N ALA A 65 -11.73 -27.32 0.76
CA ALA A 65 -12.89 -27.52 1.62
C ALA A 65 -14.21 -27.30 0.84
N ALA A 66 -14.31 -26.22 0.08
CA ALA A 66 -15.50 -25.95 -0.73
C ALA A 66 -15.75 -27.05 -1.78
N ASN A 67 -14.70 -27.49 -2.49
CA ASN A 67 -14.81 -28.57 -3.48
C ASN A 67 -15.30 -29.88 -2.85
N LYS A 68 -14.95 -30.15 -1.59
CA LYS A 68 -15.42 -31.33 -0.86
C LYS A 68 -16.91 -31.26 -0.52
N GLU A 69 -17.42 -30.06 -0.24
CA GLU A 69 -18.84 -29.80 0.06
C GLU A 69 -19.70 -29.63 -1.20
N GLY A 70 -19.12 -29.82 -2.39
CA GLY A 70 -19.81 -29.67 -3.68
C GLY A 70 -19.94 -28.22 -4.15
N GLY A 71 -19.33 -27.26 -3.45
CA GLY A 71 -19.19 -25.87 -3.88
C GLY A 71 -17.95 -25.67 -4.76
N GLN A 72 -17.99 -24.71 -5.68
CA GLN A 72 -16.84 -24.39 -6.54
C GLN A 72 -16.34 -22.98 -6.27
N LEU A 73 -15.09 -22.87 -5.81
CA LEU A 73 -14.36 -21.61 -5.69
C LEU A 73 -13.20 -21.60 -6.68
N SER A 74 -13.05 -20.52 -7.44
CA SER A 74 -11.90 -20.31 -8.33
C SER A 74 -10.84 -19.49 -7.61
N ILE A 75 -9.59 -19.97 -7.62
CA ILE A 75 -8.45 -19.19 -7.15
C ILE A 75 -8.15 -18.13 -8.22
N VAL A 76 -8.47 -16.87 -7.92
CA VAL A 76 -8.15 -15.75 -8.81
C VAL A 76 -6.65 -15.49 -8.71
N LYS A 77 -5.89 -16.00 -9.68
CA LYS A 77 -4.47 -15.69 -9.77
C LYS A 77 -4.33 -14.18 -10.01
N PRO A 78 -3.58 -13.44 -9.16
CA PRO A 78 -3.28 -12.06 -9.48
C PRO A 78 -2.53 -12.01 -10.82
N PRO A 79 -2.73 -10.96 -11.63
CA PRO A 79 -1.98 -10.81 -12.88
C PRO A 79 -0.49 -10.86 -12.56
N THR A 80 0.24 -11.71 -13.28
CA THR A 80 1.70 -11.75 -13.20
C THR A 80 2.23 -10.34 -13.43
N GLU A 81 2.83 -9.72 -12.41
CA GLU A 81 3.54 -8.46 -12.57
C GLU A 81 4.63 -8.70 -13.62
N THR A 82 4.43 -8.16 -14.83
CA THR A 82 5.47 -8.18 -15.85
C THR A 82 6.69 -7.48 -15.28
N ALA A 83 7.83 -8.17 -15.32
CA ALA A 83 9.14 -7.69 -14.92
C ALA A 83 9.61 -6.53 -15.83
N SER A 84 8.93 -5.39 -15.77
CA SER A 84 9.20 -4.23 -16.62
C SER A 84 8.97 -2.93 -15.86
N ALA A 85 9.68 -2.74 -14.75
CA ALA A 85 9.81 -1.43 -14.12
C ALA A 85 11.11 -1.30 -13.31
N ALA A 86 12.24 -1.65 -13.92
CA ALA A 86 13.57 -1.36 -13.40
C ALA A 86 14.46 -0.74 -14.48
N LYS A 87 14.01 0.35 -15.10
CA LYS A 87 14.87 1.35 -15.76
C LYS A 87 14.19 2.73 -15.74
N LYS A 88 14.52 3.53 -14.73
CA LYS A 88 14.93 4.94 -14.81
C LYS A 88 15.07 5.53 -13.41
#